data_AF-A0A4P9WUR7-F1
#
_entry.id   AF-A0A4P9WUR7-F1
#
_cell.length_a   1.000
_cell.length_b   1.000
_cell.length_c   1.000
_cell.angle_alpha   90.00
_cell.angle_beta   90.00
_cell.angle_gamma   90.00
#
_symmetry.space_group_name_H-M   'P 1'
#
loop_
_entity.id
_entity.type
_entity.pdbx_description
1 polymer ?
#
loop_
_entity_poly.entity_id
_entity_poly.type
_entity_poly.pdbx_seq_one_letter_code
_entity_poly.pdbx_strand_id
1 'polypeptide(L)'
;IAIVGAGPAGLYTATALRKKLPDAHIDLFEAHATPYGLVRYGVAPDHPEVANMPAGGPAGRAGLPLDRLQQHYDATVLAYGGAGADRALGVPGEDGVPSRILSARAFVNWYNGRPRSAASASLGDASDVEIAPPALDCTSVVIVGHGNVALDAARILLKAPSSLAATDMPSSRVAYLAEHSRVRHVHLV
;
A
#
# COMPACT_ATOMS: atom_id res chain seq x y z
N ILE A 1 14.75 -21.00 5.69
CA ILE A 1 14.89 -19.59 5.29
C ILE A 1 13.61 -18.82 5.62
N ALA A 2 13.70 -17.73 6.38
CA ALA A 2 12.57 -16.83 6.63
C ALA A 2 12.60 -15.65 5.65
N ILE A 3 11.44 -15.28 5.11
CA ILE A 3 11.26 -14.08 4.26
C ILE A 3 10.25 -13.16 4.93
N VAL A 4 10.68 -11.96 5.32
CA VAL A 4 9.83 -10.97 6.00
C VAL A 4 9.27 -10.01 4.97
N GLY A 5 7.98 -10.11 4.68
CA GLY A 5 7.23 -9.35 3.68
C GLY A 5 6.73 -10.23 2.54
N ALA A 6 5.42 -10.24 2.31
CA ALA A 6 4.78 -11.01 1.24
C ALA A 6 4.40 -10.14 0.02
N GLY A 7 5.11 -9.02 -0.17
CA GLY A 7 5.06 -8.20 -1.39
C GLY A 7 5.90 -8.78 -2.53
N PRO A 8 6.09 -8.04 -3.63
CA PRO A 8 6.80 -8.53 -4.80
C PRO A 8 8.21 -9.03 -4.52
N ALA A 9 9.01 -8.26 -3.79
CA ALA A 9 10.36 -8.66 -3.43
C ALA A 9 10.39 -10.03 -2.70
N GLY A 10 9.46 -10.25 -1.75
CA GLY A 10 9.39 -11.49 -1.00
C GLY A 10 8.93 -12.68 -1.84
N LEU A 11 7.89 -12.50 -2.65
CA LEU A 11 7.34 -13.56 -3.51
C LEU A 11 8.30 -13.97 -4.64
N TYR A 12 9.01 -13.02 -5.24
CA TYR A 12 10.05 -13.34 -6.23
C TYR A 12 11.25 -14.02 -5.57
N THR A 13 11.66 -13.57 -4.38
CA THR A 13 12.72 -14.23 -3.60
C THR A 13 12.35 -15.67 -3.30
N ALA A 14 11.14 -15.92 -2.79
CA ALA A 14 10.67 -17.27 -2.48
C ALA A 14 10.67 -18.17 -3.73
N THR A 15 10.17 -17.64 -4.85
CA THR A 15 10.14 -18.36 -6.13
C THR A 15 11.54 -18.71 -6.62
N ALA A 16 12.49 -17.78 -6.54
CA ALA A 16 13.87 -18.00 -6.93
C ALA A 16 14.56 -19.04 -6.01
N LEU A 17 14.34 -18.95 -4.70
CA LEU A 17 14.90 -19.89 -3.73
C LEU A 17 14.34 -21.30 -3.90
N ARG A 18 13.03 -21.46 -4.11
CA ARG A 18 12.43 -22.79 -4.37
C ARG A 18 13.03 -23.50 -5.58
N LYS A 19 13.42 -22.74 -6.62
CA LYS A 19 14.08 -23.30 -7.81
C LYS A 19 15.54 -23.70 -7.54
N LYS A 20 16.26 -22.91 -6.74
CA LYS A 20 17.70 -23.11 -6.50
C LYS A 20 18.00 -24.05 -5.34
N LEU A 21 17.09 -24.14 -4.37
CA LEU A 21 17.20 -24.88 -3.12
C LEU A 21 15.91 -25.66 -2.88
N PRO A 22 15.68 -26.77 -3.62
CA PRO A 22 14.43 -27.52 -3.54
C PRO A 22 14.19 -28.15 -2.16
N ASP A 23 15.25 -28.46 -1.42
CA ASP A 23 15.18 -29.05 -0.09
C ASP A 23 15.05 -28.00 1.03
N ALA A 24 15.14 -26.71 0.70
CA ALA A 24 15.05 -25.65 1.70
C ALA A 24 13.59 -25.38 2.09
N HIS A 25 13.33 -25.37 3.40
CA HIS A 25 12.09 -24.86 3.96
C HIS A 25 12.07 -23.33 3.90
N ILE A 26 11.03 -22.77 3.29
CA ILE A 26 10.88 -21.32 3.07
C ILE A 26 9.55 -20.87 3.67
N ASP A 27 9.64 -20.01 4.68
CA ASP A 27 8.48 -19.41 5.33
C ASP A 27 8.38 -17.92 5.00
N LEU A 28 7.18 -17.47 4.65
CA LEU A 28 6.86 -16.06 4.43
C LEU A 28 6.15 -15.50 5.66
N PHE A 29 6.56 -14.31 6.10
CA PHE A 29 5.91 -13.56 7.17
C PHE A 29 5.28 -12.29 6.60
N GLU A 30 4.02 -12.00 6.93
CA GLU A 30 3.31 -10.81 6.45
C GLU A 30 2.62 -10.09 7.62
N ALA A 31 2.71 -8.75 7.60
CA ALA A 31 2.12 -7.88 8.62
C ALA A 31 0.60 -7.70 8.45
N HIS A 32 0.13 -7.72 7.21
CA HIS A 32 -1.28 -7.61 6.86
C HIS A 32 -1.93 -8.99 6.79
N ALA A 33 -3.26 -9.04 6.85
CA ALA A 33 -4.00 -10.30 6.73
C ALA A 33 -3.90 -10.91 5.32
N THR A 34 -3.56 -10.12 4.31
CA THR A 34 -3.45 -10.56 2.91
C THR A 34 -2.07 -10.24 2.32
N PRO A 35 -1.51 -11.13 1.50
CA PRO A 35 -0.21 -10.93 0.85
C PRO A 35 -0.30 -9.91 -0.32
N TYR A 36 0.76 -9.85 -1.13
CA TYR A 36 0.95 -9.06 -2.35
C TYR A 36 1.38 -7.60 -2.15
N GLY A 37 1.30 -7.06 -0.94
CA GLY A 37 1.85 -5.74 -0.60
C GLY A 37 1.35 -4.64 -1.55
N LEU A 38 2.25 -3.86 -2.15
CA LEU A 38 1.91 -2.77 -3.07
C LEU A 38 1.21 -3.22 -4.36
N VAL A 39 1.27 -4.50 -4.74
CA VAL A 39 0.44 -4.97 -5.85
C VAL A 39 -1.05 -4.89 -5.49
N ARG A 40 -1.39 -5.12 -4.22
CA ARG A 40 -2.76 -4.99 -3.72
C ARG A 40 -3.10 -3.58 -3.25
N TYR A 41 -2.13 -2.91 -2.62
CA TYR A 41 -2.39 -1.64 -1.92
C TYR A 41 -1.80 -0.40 -2.60
N GLY A 42 -0.98 -0.57 -3.64
CA GLY A 42 -0.29 0.51 -4.33
C GLY A 42 -0.68 0.68 -5.80
N VAL A 43 -0.89 -0.43 -6.53
CA VAL A 43 -1.38 -0.39 -7.92
C VAL A 43 -2.77 0.22 -7.94
N ALA A 44 -3.02 1.11 -8.91
CA ALA A 44 -4.34 1.70 -9.07
C ALA A 44 -5.35 0.64 -9.54
N PRO A 45 -6.60 0.67 -9.04
CA PRO A 45 -7.58 -0.39 -9.25
C PRO A 45 -8.01 -0.54 -10.72
N ASP A 46 -7.80 0.50 -11.52
CA ASP A 46 -8.02 0.52 -12.96
C ASP A 46 -6.77 0.11 -13.78
N HIS A 47 -5.73 -0.44 -13.17
CA HIS A 47 -4.53 -1.02 -13.82
C HIS A 47 -4.34 -2.51 -13.45
N PRO A 48 -5.35 -3.38 -13.68
CA PRO A 48 -5.30 -4.78 -13.28
C PRO A 48 -4.16 -5.58 -13.96
N GLU A 49 -3.68 -5.13 -15.11
CA GLU A 49 -2.58 -5.76 -15.85
C GLU A 49 -1.25 -5.76 -15.09
N VAL A 50 -1.05 -4.80 -14.17
CA VAL A 50 0.17 -4.70 -13.35
C VAL A 50 0.09 -5.63 -12.12
N ALA A 51 -1.08 -6.25 -11.86
CA ALA A 51 -1.32 -7.06 -10.66
C ALA A 51 -0.92 -8.54 -10.79
N ASN A 52 -0.25 -8.95 -11.86
CA ASN A 52 0.13 -10.35 -12.06
C ASN A 52 1.29 -10.75 -11.15
N MET A 53 1.02 -11.60 -10.16
CA MET A 53 1.99 -12.03 -9.15
C MET A 53 2.04 -13.55 -8.99
N PRO A 54 3.23 -14.12 -8.66
CA PRO A 54 3.31 -15.53 -8.28
C PRO A 54 2.33 -15.83 -7.13
N ALA A 55 1.71 -17.01 -7.16
CA ALA A 55 0.80 -17.43 -6.12
C ALA A 55 1.47 -17.35 -4.74
N GLY A 56 0.86 -16.60 -3.83
CA GLY A 56 1.30 -16.52 -2.44
C GLY A 56 0.99 -17.83 -1.71
N GLY A 57 2.01 -18.41 -1.06
CA GLY A 57 1.77 -19.45 -0.05
C GLY A 57 1.15 -18.85 1.22
N PRO A 58 0.72 -19.67 2.18
CA PRO A 58 0.26 -19.18 3.48
C PRO A 58 1.38 -18.33 4.12
N ALA A 59 1.08 -17.08 4.46
CA ALA A 59 1.98 -16.21 5.19
C ALA A 59 1.72 -16.36 6.70
N GLY A 60 2.78 -16.61 7.47
CA GLY A 60 2.75 -16.64 8.93
C GLY A 60 2.54 -15.25 9.53
N ARG A 61 2.11 -15.22 10.80
CA ARG A 61 1.88 -13.98 11.55
C ARG A 61 3.18 -13.18 11.71
N ALA A 62 3.17 -11.91 11.29
CA ALA A 62 4.22 -10.96 11.67
C ALA A 62 4.11 -10.54 13.15
N GLY A 63 5.13 -9.79 13.61
CA GLY A 63 5.26 -9.34 15.00
C GLY A 63 6.31 -10.10 15.81
N LEU A 64 7.10 -10.96 15.17
CA LEU A 64 8.22 -11.64 15.81
C LEU A 64 9.46 -10.74 15.81
N PRO A 65 10.21 -10.67 16.93
CA PRO A 65 11.53 -10.06 16.97
C PRO A 65 12.51 -10.68 15.96
N LEU A 66 13.39 -9.85 15.38
CA LEU A 66 14.35 -10.30 14.37
C LEU A 66 15.32 -11.36 14.90
N ASP A 67 15.76 -11.22 16.16
CA ASP A 67 16.64 -12.19 16.83
C ASP A 67 15.99 -13.58 16.91
N ARG A 68 14.67 -13.66 17.11
CA ARG A 68 13.93 -14.93 17.09
C ARG A 68 13.96 -15.58 15.71
N LEU A 69 13.85 -14.79 14.64
CA LEU A 69 14.00 -15.32 13.28
C LEU A 69 15.42 -15.83 13.04
N GLN A 70 16.43 -15.07 13.47
CA GLN A 70 17.84 -15.45 13.34
C GLN A 70 18.21 -16.71 14.15
N GLN A 71 17.52 -16.97 15.26
CA GLN A 71 17.71 -18.18 16.08
C GLN A 71 17.12 -19.45 15.45
N HIS A 72 16.07 -19.33 14.64
CA HIS A 72 15.30 -20.49 14.14
C HIS A 72 15.44 -20.74 12.63
N TYR A 73 16.11 -19.85 11.90
CA TYR A 73 16.31 -19.96 10.46
C TYR A 73 17.77 -19.75 10.08
N ASP A 74 18.28 -20.55 9.14
CA ASP A 74 19.65 -20.44 8.63
C ASP A 74 19.93 -19.09 7.95
N ALA A 75 18.88 -18.47 7.40
CA ALA A 75 18.93 -17.16 6.76
C ALA A 75 17.58 -16.45 6.88
N THR A 76 17.63 -15.12 7.03
CA THR A 76 16.46 -14.23 7.00
C THR A 76 16.61 -13.21 5.89
N VAL A 77 15.60 -13.09 5.04
CA VAL A 77 15.52 -12.07 3.98
C VAL A 77 14.51 -11.00 4.38
N LEU A 78 14.96 -9.74 4.42
CA LEU A 78 14.11 -8.59 4.67
C LEU A 78 13.55 -8.07 3.34
N ALA A 79 12.25 -8.28 3.13
CA ALA A 79 11.52 -7.94 1.90
C ALA A 79 10.21 -7.19 2.21
N TYR A 80 10.15 -6.48 3.35
CA TYR A 80 8.97 -5.78 3.87
C TYR A 80 8.64 -4.47 3.14
N GLY A 81 9.33 -4.21 2.04
CA GLY A 81 9.21 -2.97 1.26
C GLY A 81 10.16 -1.88 1.73
N GLY A 82 10.35 -0.87 0.88
CA GLY A 82 11.13 0.32 1.15
C GLY A 82 10.23 1.53 1.09
N ALA A 83 9.53 1.81 2.18
CA ALA A 83 8.96 3.13 2.40
C ALA A 83 9.14 3.42 3.88
N GLY A 84 10.16 4.23 4.20
CA GLY A 84 10.17 4.96 5.46
C GLY A 84 9.00 5.94 5.51
N ALA A 85 9.08 6.91 6.41
CA ALA A 85 8.11 8.02 6.42
C ALA A 85 7.97 8.64 5.01
N ASP A 86 6.78 9.11 4.70
CA ASP A 86 6.56 9.89 3.46
C ASP A 86 7.55 11.05 3.41
N ARG A 87 8.04 11.37 2.20
CA ARG A 87 8.95 12.49 2.02
C ARG A 87 8.17 13.79 2.28
N ALA A 88 8.54 14.50 3.34
CA ALA A 88 8.00 15.83 3.65
C ALA A 88 8.34 16.84 2.53
N LEU A 89 7.48 17.84 2.36
CA LEU A 89 7.74 18.95 1.44
C LEU A 89 8.67 19.98 2.06
N GLY A 90 8.70 20.08 3.39
CA GLY A 90 9.50 21.04 4.15
C GLY A 90 8.98 22.48 3.99
N VAL A 91 7.68 22.65 3.78
CA VAL A 91 7.04 23.96 3.54
C VAL A 91 6.11 24.35 4.67
N PRO A 92 5.96 25.67 4.96
CA PRO A 92 5.02 26.13 5.97
C PRO A 92 3.59 25.62 5.71
N GLY A 93 2.97 25.04 6.74
CA GLY A 93 1.60 24.53 6.67
C GLY A 93 1.47 23.10 6.13
N GLU A 94 2.56 22.37 5.89
CA GLU A 94 2.49 20.97 5.43
C GLU A 94 1.80 20.04 6.43
N ASP A 95 1.90 20.32 7.74
CA ASP A 95 1.18 19.62 8.81
C ASP A 95 -0.22 20.21 9.07
N GLY A 96 -0.84 20.80 8.03
CA GLY A 96 -2.16 21.40 8.11
C GLY A 96 -3.27 20.37 8.36
N VAL A 97 -4.48 20.63 7.87
CA VAL A 97 -5.62 19.73 8.10
C VAL A 97 -5.35 18.36 7.44
N PRO A 98 -5.22 17.25 8.19
CA PRO A 98 -4.79 15.97 7.61
C PRO A 98 -5.72 15.42 6.54
N SER A 99 -7.00 15.77 6.56
CA SER A 99 -7.95 15.38 5.50
C SER A 99 -7.78 16.18 4.21
N ARG A 100 -7.02 17.29 4.22
CA ARG A 100 -6.78 18.17 3.07
C ARG A 100 -5.34 18.13 2.56
N ILE A 101 -4.38 17.84 3.43
CA ILE A 101 -2.97 17.70 3.07
C ILE A 101 -2.56 16.26 3.34
N LEU A 102 -2.31 15.52 2.26
CA LEU A 102 -2.09 14.08 2.28
C LEU A 102 -0.85 13.75 1.45
N SER A 103 -0.11 12.74 1.88
CA SER A 103 0.83 12.10 0.96
C SER A 103 0.07 11.35 -0.13
N ALA A 104 0.64 11.27 -1.33
CA ALA A 104 0.06 10.49 -2.41
C ALA A 104 -0.12 9.02 -2.00
N ARG A 105 0.82 8.48 -1.21
CA ARG A 105 0.74 7.13 -0.64
C ARG A 105 -0.46 6.96 0.30
N ALA A 106 -0.78 7.94 1.13
CA ALA A 106 -1.95 7.89 2.00
C ALA A 106 -3.24 7.84 1.18
N PHE A 107 -3.37 8.69 0.16
CA PHE A 107 -4.52 8.68 -0.75
C PHE A 107 -4.66 7.34 -1.51
N VAL A 108 -3.55 6.80 -2.00
CA VAL A 108 -3.48 5.49 -2.68
C VAL A 108 -3.93 4.36 -1.76
N ASN A 109 -3.37 4.29 -0.56
CA ASN A 109 -3.74 3.28 0.41
C ASN A 109 -5.23 3.41 0.81
N TRP A 110 -5.78 4.63 0.88
CA TRP A 110 -7.18 4.86 1.20
C TRP A 110 -8.12 4.29 0.13
N TYR A 111 -7.89 4.63 -1.14
CA TYR A 111 -8.78 4.15 -2.22
C TYR A 111 -8.60 2.65 -2.45
N ASN A 112 -7.43 2.08 -2.18
CA ASN A 112 -7.19 0.63 -2.23
C ASN A 112 -7.66 -0.12 -0.98
N GLY A 113 -8.21 0.58 0.02
CA GLY A 113 -8.78 -0.04 1.22
C GLY A 113 -7.73 -0.76 2.08
N ARG A 114 -6.50 -0.24 2.15
CA ARG A 114 -5.45 -0.82 2.99
C ARG A 114 -5.87 -0.77 4.47
N PRO A 115 -5.99 -1.91 5.16
CA PRO A 115 -6.25 -1.94 6.58
C PRO A 115 -4.98 -1.62 7.37
N ARG A 116 -5.15 -1.16 8.60
CA ARG A 116 -4.06 -1.11 9.58
C ARG A 116 -3.51 -2.53 9.81
N SER A 117 -2.19 -2.69 9.84
CA SER A 117 -1.59 -4.01 10.08
C SER A 117 -1.75 -4.44 11.53
N ALA A 118 -1.95 -5.75 11.77
CA ALA A 118 -2.06 -6.30 13.12
C ALA A 118 -0.73 -6.17 13.90
N ALA A 119 0.39 -6.22 13.17
CA ALA A 119 1.72 -6.02 13.72
C ALA A 119 1.91 -4.58 14.22
N SER A 120 1.49 -3.56 13.46
CA SER A 120 1.54 -2.17 13.91
C SER A 120 0.74 -1.95 15.19
N ALA A 121 -0.48 -2.49 15.26
CA ALA A 121 -1.32 -2.34 16.44
C ALA A 121 -0.65 -2.91 17.70
N SER A 122 0.13 -3.98 17.56
CA SER A 122 0.83 -4.64 18.67
C SER A 122 2.16 -3.97 19.03
N LEU A 123 2.86 -3.38 18.05
CA LEU A 123 4.17 -2.75 18.21
C LEU A 123 4.12 -1.25 18.49
N GLY A 124 2.92 -0.65 18.51
CA GLY A 124 2.76 0.79 18.71
C GLY A 124 3.33 1.62 17.55
N ASP A 125 3.39 1.05 16.34
CA ASP A 125 3.90 1.74 15.17
C ASP A 125 2.95 2.87 14.77
N ALA A 126 3.34 4.09 15.15
CA ALA A 126 2.60 5.32 14.86
C ALA A 126 2.57 5.69 13.37
N SER A 127 3.34 5.01 12.51
CA SER A 127 3.36 5.27 11.07
C SER A 127 2.28 4.49 10.30
N ASP A 128 1.69 3.46 10.92
CA ASP A 128 0.65 2.63 10.33
C ASP A 128 -0.69 2.88 11.04
N VAL A 129 -1.33 3.99 10.64
CA VAL A 129 -2.58 4.50 11.20
C VAL A 129 -3.73 4.22 10.24
N GLU A 130 -4.95 4.12 10.77
CA GLU A 130 -6.15 4.10 9.95
C GLU A 130 -6.23 5.36 9.09
N ILE A 131 -6.47 5.18 7.80
CA ILE A 131 -6.40 6.27 6.83
C ILE A 131 -7.77 6.96 6.78
N ALA A 132 -7.83 8.15 7.37
CA ALA A 132 -9.01 8.99 7.33
C ALA A 132 -9.41 9.33 5.88
N PRO A 133 -10.71 9.47 5.60
CA PRO A 133 -11.16 9.84 4.27
C PRO A 133 -10.71 11.27 3.90
N PRO A 134 -10.25 11.50 2.65
CA PRO A 134 -9.86 12.82 2.18
C PRO A 134 -11.08 13.73 2.05
N ALA A 135 -10.94 15.00 2.41
CA ALA A 135 -11.96 16.01 2.17
C ALA A 135 -11.96 16.40 0.67
N LEU A 136 -12.96 15.91 -0.06
CA LEU A 136 -13.10 16.11 -1.52
C LEU A 136 -14.22 17.11 -1.87
N ASP A 137 -14.61 17.97 -0.91
CA ASP A 137 -15.63 19.01 -1.05
C ASP A 137 -15.18 20.22 -1.89
N CYS A 138 -13.94 20.21 -2.38
CA CYS A 138 -13.34 21.25 -3.21
C CYS A 138 -13.49 20.96 -4.70
N THR A 139 -13.28 21.98 -5.54
CA THR A 139 -13.31 21.84 -7.01
C THR A 139 -11.93 21.58 -7.62
N SER A 140 -10.85 21.91 -6.92
CA SER A 140 -9.49 21.85 -7.43
C SER A 140 -8.56 21.17 -6.43
N VAL A 141 -7.74 20.23 -6.91
CA VAL A 141 -6.71 19.53 -6.13
C VAL A 141 -5.35 19.80 -6.75
N VAL A 142 -4.34 20.03 -5.92
CA VAL A 142 -2.93 20.14 -6.34
C VAL A 142 -2.20 18.89 -5.89
N ILE A 143 -1.44 18.28 -6.79
CA ILE A 143 -0.58 17.13 -6.52
C ILE A 143 0.86 17.56 -6.82
N VAL A 144 1.73 17.49 -5.81
CA VAL A 144 3.14 17.83 -5.96
C VAL A 144 3.92 16.58 -6.38
N GLY A 145 4.47 16.62 -7.59
CA GLY A 145 5.24 15.54 -8.21
C GLY A 145 4.69 15.11 -9.57
N HIS A 146 5.61 14.74 -10.46
CA HIS A 146 5.34 14.31 -11.84
C HIS A 146 5.59 12.80 -12.06
N GLY A 147 5.45 12.00 -11.00
CA GLY A 147 5.63 10.54 -11.06
C GLY A 147 4.34 9.79 -11.37
N ASN A 148 4.44 8.48 -11.62
CA ASN A 148 3.29 7.62 -11.92
C ASN A 148 2.22 7.67 -10.82
N VAL A 149 2.62 7.69 -9.54
CA VAL A 149 1.69 7.77 -8.41
C VAL A 149 0.86 9.07 -8.45
N ALA A 150 1.43 10.17 -8.92
CA ALA A 150 0.71 11.42 -9.08
C ALA A 150 -0.34 11.33 -10.19
N LEU A 151 -0.01 10.65 -11.29
CA LEU A 151 -0.95 10.37 -12.39
C LEU A 151 -2.06 9.42 -11.95
N ASP A 152 -1.76 8.39 -11.16
CA ASP A 152 -2.75 7.48 -10.58
C ASP A 152 -3.74 8.23 -9.70
N ALA A 153 -3.23 9.05 -8.78
CA ALA A 153 -4.06 9.87 -7.90
C ALA A 153 -4.95 10.84 -8.71
N ALA A 154 -4.38 11.53 -9.70
CA ALA A 154 -5.12 12.42 -10.59
C ALA A 154 -6.23 11.69 -11.36
N ARG A 155 -5.91 10.51 -11.90
CA ARG A 155 -6.87 9.68 -12.64
C ARG A 155 -8.01 9.23 -11.75
N ILE A 156 -7.74 8.76 -10.54
CA ILE A 156 -8.78 8.34 -9.59
C ILE A 156 -9.68 9.52 -9.19
N LEU A 157 -9.11 10.71 -8.96
CA LEU A 157 -9.89 11.91 -8.61
C LEU A 157 -10.82 12.39 -9.74
N LEU A 158 -10.45 12.17 -11.00
CA LEU A 158 -11.16 12.68 -12.17
C LEU A 158 -12.07 11.64 -12.84
N LYS A 159 -11.89 10.35 -12.57
CA LYS A 159 -12.70 9.29 -13.18
C LYS A 159 -14.14 9.32 -12.66
N ALA A 160 -15.09 8.96 -13.53
CA ALA A 160 -16.47 8.79 -13.10
C ALA A 160 -16.56 7.63 -12.09
N PRO A 161 -17.28 7.79 -10.95
CA PRO A 161 -17.42 6.73 -9.96
C PRO A 161 -17.98 5.41 -10.54
N SER A 162 -18.86 5.49 -11.53
CA SER A 162 -19.40 4.31 -12.22
C SER A 162 -18.32 3.48 -12.94
N SER A 163 -17.28 4.13 -13.48
CA SER A 163 -16.16 3.42 -14.09
C SER A 163 -15.26 2.75 -13.04
N LEU A 164 -15.16 3.32 -11.84
CA LEU A 164 -14.41 2.75 -10.72
C LEU A 164 -15.18 1.59 -10.08
N ALA A 165 -16.51 1.59 -10.12
CA ALA A 165 -17.34 0.49 -9.62
C ALA A 165 -17.07 -0.85 -10.32
N ALA A 166 -16.51 -0.83 -11.54
CA ALA A 166 -16.12 -2.02 -12.30
C ALA A 166 -14.71 -2.55 -11.96
N THR A 167 -14.01 -1.90 -11.03
CA THR A 167 -12.64 -2.25 -10.60
C THR A 167 -12.63 -2.99 -9.25
N ASP A 168 -11.46 -3.32 -8.73
CA ASP A 168 -11.28 -3.90 -7.39
C ASP A 168 -11.27 -2.86 -6.25
N MET A 169 -11.52 -1.58 -6.56
CA MET A 169 -11.74 -0.54 -5.56
C MET A 169 -12.90 -0.93 -4.61
N PRO A 170 -12.75 -0.83 -3.28
CA PRO A 170 -13.83 -1.15 -2.36
C PRO A 170 -15.07 -0.29 -2.63
N SER A 171 -16.24 -0.92 -2.64
CA SER A 171 -17.52 -0.25 -2.95
C SER A 171 -17.81 0.95 -2.06
N SER A 172 -17.37 0.91 -0.79
CA SER A 172 -17.47 2.04 0.14
C SER A 172 -16.63 3.26 -0.29
N ARG A 173 -15.50 3.05 -0.95
CA ARG A 173 -14.65 4.14 -1.49
C ARG A 173 -15.26 4.72 -2.76
N VAL A 174 -15.82 3.87 -3.62
CA VAL A 174 -16.56 4.31 -4.81
C VAL A 174 -17.78 5.16 -4.42
N ALA A 175 -18.57 4.69 -3.46
CA ALA A 175 -19.72 5.45 -2.93
C ALA A 175 -19.28 6.78 -2.32
N TYR A 176 -18.19 6.78 -1.54
CA TYR A 176 -17.63 8.00 -0.98
C TYR A 176 -17.25 9.03 -2.06
N LEU A 177 -16.56 8.60 -3.12
CA LEU A 177 -16.21 9.46 -4.25
C LEU A 177 -17.46 10.03 -4.94
N ALA A 178 -18.50 9.20 -5.12
CA ALA A 178 -19.74 9.63 -5.76
C ALA A 178 -20.52 10.67 -4.94
N GLU A 179 -20.54 10.51 -3.62
CA GLU A 179 -21.33 11.35 -2.72
C GLU A 179 -20.59 12.65 -2.33
N HIS A 180 -19.27 12.59 -2.17
CA HIS A 180 -18.50 13.67 -1.52
C HIS A 180 -17.57 14.42 -2.48
N SER A 181 -17.19 13.84 -3.63
CA SER A 181 -16.24 14.50 -4.53
C SER A 181 -16.89 15.59 -5.39
N ARG A 182 -16.40 16.81 -5.23
CA ARG A 182 -16.70 17.96 -6.08
C ARG A 182 -15.55 18.33 -7.01
N VAL A 183 -14.49 17.51 -7.03
CA VAL A 183 -13.26 17.78 -7.78
C VAL A 183 -13.54 17.78 -9.28
N ARG A 184 -13.05 18.80 -9.96
CA ARG A 184 -13.14 18.99 -11.42
C ARG A 184 -11.80 19.30 -12.07
N HIS A 185 -10.86 19.85 -11.29
CA HIS A 185 -9.54 20.22 -11.76
C HIS A 185 -8.47 19.56 -10.88
N VAL A 186 -7.47 18.95 -11.51
CA VAL A 186 -6.28 18.46 -10.83
C VAL A 186 -5.07 19.11 -11.47
N HIS A 187 -4.23 19.74 -10.64
CA HIS A 187 -3.00 20.38 -11.06
C HIS A 187 -1.81 19.53 -10.61
N LEU A 188 -0.98 19.09 -11.57
CA LEU A 188 0.30 18.44 -11.29
C LEU A 188 1.38 19.53 -11.31
N VAL A 189 2.15 19.63 -10.22
CA VAL A 189 3.20 20.65 -10.02
C VAL A 189 4.52 20.05 -9.59
#